data_AF-A0A2P2L097-F1
#
_entry.id   AF-A0A2P2L097-F1
#
_cell.length_a   1.000
_cell.length_b   1.000
_cell.length_c   1.000
_cell.angle_alpha   90.00
_cell.angle_beta   90.00
_cell.angle_gamma   90.00
#
_symmetry.space_group_name_H-M   'P 1'
#
loop_
_entity.id
_entity.type
_entity.pdbx_description
1 polymer ?
#
loop_
_entity_poly.entity_id
_entity_poly.type
_entity_poly.pdbx_seq_one_letter_code
_entity_poly.pdbx_strand_id
1 'polypeptide(L)'
;MHKVYQNELGPQTVPLMVPGKPIDEEDMYFLEADNGTDDDVNEENQEDDTAYEKRPKKEKRVNRVELNRRARLKGQQRKEAEAKKKEEVSKEIDCLPNIIQEIAKEDEEKSRKQIRRVVVKNEKLKARPPRLGKHKFEPASTQVLLSEEITGSLRKLKGCCTLATDRFKSLEKRGLIAPMAKSRRK
;
A
#
# COMPACT_ATOMS: atom_id res chain seq x y z
N MET A 1 13.32 -13.50 40.32
CA MET A 1 12.51 -12.30 40.01
C MET A 1 12.06 -12.24 38.56
N HIS A 2 12.94 -12.13 37.56
CA HIS A 2 12.53 -11.97 36.14
C HIS A 2 11.68 -13.13 35.56
N LYS A 3 11.94 -14.38 35.92
CA LYS A 3 11.18 -15.56 35.44
C LYS A 3 9.75 -15.64 36.00
N VAL A 4 9.51 -15.03 37.17
CA VAL A 4 8.18 -15.02 37.80
C VAL A 4 7.27 -14.05 37.08
N TYR A 5 7.80 -12.87 36.70
CA TYR A 5 7.05 -11.85 35.97
C TYR A 5 6.66 -12.28 34.55
N GLN A 6 7.44 -13.15 33.89
CA GLN A 6 7.07 -13.67 32.57
C GLN A 6 5.81 -14.55 32.60
N ASN A 7 5.58 -15.27 33.71
CA ASN A 7 4.40 -16.13 33.86
C ASN A 7 3.13 -15.34 34.24
N GLU A 8 3.27 -14.20 34.91
CA GLU A 8 2.12 -13.42 35.40
C GLU A 8 1.69 -12.25 34.48
N LEU A 9 2.61 -11.71 33.66
CA LEU A 9 2.35 -10.57 32.77
C LEU A 9 2.36 -10.95 31.27
N GLY A 10 2.65 -12.21 30.93
CA GLY A 10 2.59 -12.71 29.56
C GLY A 10 1.15 -12.96 29.10
N PRO A 11 0.87 -12.85 27.78
CA PRO A 11 -0.41 -13.28 27.24
C PRO A 11 -0.65 -14.76 27.56
N GLN A 12 -1.88 -15.10 27.96
CA GLN A 12 -2.23 -16.46 28.34
C GLN A 12 -1.95 -17.42 27.17
N THR A 13 -1.19 -18.49 27.44
CA THR A 13 -0.85 -19.48 26.42
C THR A 13 -2.10 -20.18 25.93
N VAL A 14 -2.20 -20.36 24.61
CA VAL A 14 -3.34 -21.03 23.99
C VAL A 14 -3.37 -22.49 24.49
N PRO A 15 -4.52 -23.01 24.95
CA PRO A 15 -4.61 -24.39 25.42
C PRO A 15 -4.24 -25.36 24.28
N LEU A 16 -3.37 -26.33 24.59
CA LEU A 16 -2.90 -27.34 23.65
C LEU A 16 -4.04 -28.19 23.09
N MET A 17 -5.12 -28.39 23.85
CA MET A 17 -6.28 -29.16 23.43
C MET A 17 -7.56 -28.38 23.79
N VAL A 18 -8.36 -28.07 22.77
CA VAL A 18 -9.73 -27.57 22.94
C VAL A 18 -10.63 -28.81 22.92
N PRO A 19 -11.49 -29.06 23.93
CA PRO A 19 -12.46 -30.14 23.85
C PRO A 19 -13.43 -29.84 22.71
N GLY A 20 -13.20 -30.46 21.56
CA GLY A 20 -14.09 -30.40 20.42
C GLY A 20 -15.41 -31.07 20.77
N LYS A 21 -16.52 -30.52 20.27
CA LYS A 21 -17.78 -31.27 20.19
C LYS A 21 -17.50 -32.57 19.40
N PRO A 22 -18.11 -33.72 19.77
CA PRO A 22 -18.00 -34.91 18.95
C PRO A 22 -18.48 -34.57 17.54
N ILE A 23 -17.58 -34.69 16.57
CA ILE A 23 -17.90 -34.53 15.15
C ILE A 23 -18.70 -35.77 14.78
N ASP A 24 -19.94 -35.60 14.31
CA ASP A 24 -20.76 -36.71 13.86
C ASP A 24 -20.02 -37.46 12.74
N GLU A 25 -20.16 -38.79 12.70
CA GLU A 25 -19.42 -39.64 11.75
C GLU A 25 -19.61 -39.20 10.29
N GLU A 26 -20.70 -38.49 9.98
CA GLU A 26 -21.03 -37.94 8.67
C GLU A 26 -20.18 -36.71 8.29
N ASP A 27 -19.77 -35.88 9.25
CA ASP A 27 -18.97 -34.66 9.01
C ASP A 27 -17.48 -34.99 8.83
N MET A 28 -17.00 -36.09 9.41
CA MET A 28 -15.63 -36.57 9.18
C MET A 28 -15.38 -36.94 7.71
N TYR A 29 -16.40 -37.43 7.00
CA TYR A 29 -16.29 -37.81 5.58
C TYR A 29 -16.22 -36.61 4.63
N PHE A 30 -16.52 -35.39 5.08
CA PHE A 30 -16.42 -34.18 4.26
C PHE A 30 -15.04 -33.52 4.32
N LEU A 31 -14.26 -33.73 5.39
CA LEU A 31 -12.94 -33.11 5.55
C LEU A 31 -11.82 -33.75 4.72
N GLU A 32 -11.92 -35.04 4.38
CA GLU A 32 -10.87 -35.76 3.64
C GLU A 32 -10.92 -35.54 2.11
N ALA A 33 -11.92 -34.80 1.59
CA ALA A 33 -12.15 -34.70 0.14
C ALA A 33 -11.35 -33.61 -0.61
N ASP A 34 -10.52 -32.80 0.07
CA ASP A 34 -9.80 -31.66 -0.55
C ASP A 34 -8.26 -31.78 -0.54
N ASN A 35 -7.67 -32.88 -0.04
CA ASN A 35 -6.21 -33.03 0.01
C ASN A 35 -5.62 -33.89 -1.12
N GLY A 36 -6.13 -33.72 -2.34
CA GLY A 36 -5.67 -34.47 -3.51
C GLY A 36 -5.38 -33.57 -4.71
N THR A 37 -4.27 -32.82 -4.66
CA THR A 37 -3.59 -32.36 -5.88
C THR A 37 -2.22 -33.03 -5.96
N ASP A 38 -2.01 -33.61 -7.13
CA ASP A 38 -0.92 -34.44 -7.61
C ASP A 38 0.34 -33.58 -7.87
N ASP A 39 1.50 -34.00 -7.34
CA ASP A 39 2.80 -33.77 -8.00
C ASP A 39 3.87 -34.75 -7.48
N ASP A 40 4.62 -35.27 -8.44
CA ASP A 40 5.45 -36.47 -8.47
C ASP A 40 6.94 -36.15 -8.22
N VAL A 41 7.61 -36.71 -7.18
CA VAL A 41 9.06 -37.01 -7.22
C VAL A 41 9.49 -38.10 -6.20
N ASN A 42 9.91 -39.24 -6.77
CA ASN A 42 10.96 -40.21 -6.45
C ASN A 42 11.82 -40.21 -5.13
N GLU A 43 12.05 -41.46 -4.67
CA GLU A 43 13.23 -42.10 -4.02
C GLU A 43 13.69 -41.81 -2.56
N GLU A 44 13.60 -42.92 -1.79
CA GLU A 44 14.56 -43.54 -0.86
C GLU A 44 14.71 -43.14 0.63
N ASN A 45 14.49 -44.18 1.45
CA ASN A 45 15.13 -44.56 2.73
C ASN A 45 14.92 -43.70 3.99
N GLN A 46 14.19 -44.24 4.98
CA GLN A 46 14.77 -44.76 6.24
C GLN A 46 13.70 -45.33 7.18
N GLU A 47 14.13 -46.30 7.98
CA GLU A 47 13.39 -47.11 8.94
C GLU A 47 12.89 -46.34 10.17
N ASP A 48 11.91 -46.99 10.81
CA ASP A 48 11.50 -46.94 12.21
C ASP A 48 10.40 -45.98 12.69
N ASP A 49 9.35 -46.68 13.13
CA ASP A 49 8.54 -46.48 14.32
C ASP A 49 7.25 -45.65 14.29
N THR A 50 6.17 -46.41 14.55
CA THR A 50 4.85 -46.01 15.04
C THR A 50 3.91 -45.32 14.05
N ALA A 51 3.37 -46.09 13.09
CA ALA A 51 2.15 -45.70 12.42
C ALA A 51 1.21 -46.90 12.31
N TYR A 52 0.14 -46.86 13.12
CA TYR A 52 -1.03 -47.71 12.94
C TYR A 52 -1.37 -47.79 11.45
N GLU A 53 -1.21 -48.97 10.85
CA GLU A 53 -1.71 -49.26 9.51
C GLU A 53 -3.23 -48.99 9.50
N LYS A 54 -3.64 -47.79 9.08
CA LYS A 54 -5.02 -47.50 8.73
C LYS A 54 -5.33 -48.28 7.45
N ARG A 55 -5.65 -49.57 7.61
CA ARG A 55 -6.17 -50.41 6.53
C ARG A 55 -7.35 -49.66 5.88
N PRO A 56 -7.37 -49.46 4.55
CA PRO A 56 -8.50 -48.81 3.90
C PRO A 56 -9.75 -49.67 4.14
N LYS A 57 -10.72 -49.13 4.89
CA LYS A 57 -12.00 -49.79 5.09
C LYS A 57 -12.66 -49.90 3.73
N LYS A 58 -12.94 -51.12 3.27
CA LYS A 58 -13.68 -51.36 2.02
C LYS A 58 -14.99 -50.57 2.09
N GLU A 59 -15.13 -49.57 1.23
CA GLU A 59 -16.34 -48.76 1.16
C GLU A 59 -17.54 -49.68 0.86
N LYS A 60 -18.57 -49.60 1.70
CA LYS A 60 -19.81 -50.33 1.46
C LYS A 60 -20.40 -49.79 0.15
N ARG A 61 -20.70 -50.68 -0.80
CA ARG A 61 -21.36 -50.30 -2.07
C ARG A 61 -22.71 -49.68 -1.72
N VAL A 62 -22.81 -48.39 -2.00
CA VAL A 62 -23.98 -47.55 -1.73
C VAL A 62 -25.17 -48.04 -2.56
N ASN A 63 -26.36 -48.07 -1.98
CA ASN A 63 -27.54 -48.56 -2.69
C ASN A 63 -27.98 -47.58 -3.78
N ARG A 64 -28.56 -48.10 -4.88
CA ARG A 64 -29.06 -47.27 -6.01
C ARG A 64 -30.07 -46.19 -5.58
N VAL A 65 -30.81 -46.43 -4.49
CA VAL A 65 -31.75 -45.48 -3.89
C VAL A 65 -31.04 -44.31 -3.22
N GLU A 66 -29.94 -44.57 -2.49
CA GLU A 66 -29.13 -43.55 -1.82
C GLU A 66 -28.41 -42.65 -2.83
N LEU A 67 -27.92 -43.21 -3.95
CA LEU A 67 -27.37 -42.44 -5.06
C LEU A 67 -28.39 -41.46 -5.66
N ASN A 68 -29.64 -41.90 -5.83
CA ASN A 68 -30.71 -41.06 -6.37
C ASN A 68 -31.15 -39.96 -5.37
N ARG A 69 -31.17 -40.28 -4.07
CA ARG A 69 -31.38 -39.31 -2.99
C ARG A 69 -30.29 -38.23 -2.98
N ARG A 70 -29.02 -38.63 -3.09
CA ARG A 70 -27.88 -37.70 -3.21
C ARG A 70 -27.95 -36.83 -4.46
N ALA A 71 -28.31 -37.41 -5.61
CA ALA A 71 -28.48 -36.66 -6.85
C ALA A 71 -29.58 -35.59 -6.74
N ARG A 72 -30.70 -35.90 -6.07
CA ARG A 72 -31.78 -34.94 -5.79
C ARG A 72 -31.33 -33.79 -4.90
N LEU A 73 -30.65 -34.08 -3.79
CA LEU A 73 -30.12 -33.07 -2.87
C LEU A 73 -29.08 -32.18 -3.55
N LYS A 74 -28.15 -32.77 -4.32
CA LYS A 74 -27.16 -32.03 -5.12
C LYS A 74 -27.84 -31.13 -6.16
N GLY A 75 -28.94 -31.58 -6.75
CA GLY A 75 -29.76 -30.77 -7.65
C GLY A 75 -30.44 -29.59 -6.95
N GLN A 76 -30.96 -29.78 -5.74
CA GLN A 76 -31.55 -28.70 -4.93
C GLN A 76 -30.49 -27.68 -4.49
N GLN A 77 -29.36 -28.14 -3.97
CA GLN A 77 -28.23 -27.29 -3.58
C GLN A 77 -27.71 -26.45 -4.75
N ARG A 78 -27.63 -27.02 -5.96
CA ARG A 78 -27.24 -26.27 -7.16
C ARG A 78 -28.23 -25.16 -7.51
N LYS A 79 -29.54 -25.43 -7.42
CA LYS A 79 -30.59 -24.44 -7.67
C LYS A 79 -30.58 -23.33 -6.63
N GLU A 80 -30.40 -23.68 -5.37
CA GLU A 80 -30.27 -22.70 -4.27
C GLU A 80 -29.02 -21.84 -4.44
N ALA A 81 -27.89 -22.45 -4.80
CA ALA A 81 -26.66 -21.71 -5.10
C ALA A 81 -26.84 -20.77 -6.30
N GLU A 82 -27.54 -21.21 -7.35
CA GLU A 82 -27.84 -20.36 -8.51
C GLU A 82 -28.78 -19.19 -8.15
N ALA A 83 -29.79 -19.44 -7.31
CA ALA A 83 -30.67 -18.39 -6.81
C ALA A 83 -29.91 -17.35 -5.97
N LYS A 84 -29.05 -17.81 -5.04
CA LYS A 84 -28.18 -16.93 -4.25
C LYS A 84 -27.28 -16.07 -5.11
N LYS A 85 -26.66 -16.66 -6.15
CA LYS A 85 -25.84 -15.90 -7.12
C LYS A 85 -26.64 -14.84 -7.85
N LYS A 86 -27.89 -15.13 -8.25
CA LYS A 86 -28.76 -14.14 -8.90
C LYS A 86 -29.12 -13.00 -7.95
N GLU A 87 -29.39 -13.31 -6.68
CA GLU A 87 -29.64 -12.30 -5.65
C GLU A 87 -28.42 -11.41 -5.40
N GLU A 88 -27.21 -12.00 -5.33
CA GLU A 88 -25.96 -11.25 -5.21
C GLU A 88 -25.77 -10.27 -6.36
N VAL A 89 -25.93 -10.72 -7.60
CA VAL A 89 -25.84 -9.87 -8.79
C VAL A 89 -26.89 -8.75 -8.76
N SER A 90 -28.13 -9.03 -8.34
CA SER A 90 -29.16 -7.99 -8.22
C SER A 90 -28.80 -6.93 -7.19
N LYS A 91 -28.24 -7.32 -6.03
CA LYS A 91 -27.79 -6.39 -5.00
C LYS A 91 -26.65 -5.51 -5.50
N GLU A 92 -25.73 -6.05 -6.29
CA GLU A 92 -24.67 -5.27 -6.92
C GLU A 92 -25.22 -4.24 -7.90
N ILE A 93 -26.20 -4.61 -8.71
CA ILE A 93 -26.89 -3.72 -9.66
C ILE A 93 -27.61 -2.59 -8.91
N ASP A 94 -28.31 -2.90 -7.83
CA ASP A 94 -29.02 -1.91 -7.01
C ASP A 94 -28.07 -0.92 -6.32
N CYS A 95 -26.82 -1.32 -6.05
CA CYS A 95 -25.78 -0.46 -5.48
C CYS A 95 -25.14 0.51 -6.48
N LEU A 96 -25.30 0.30 -7.80
CA LEU A 96 -24.64 1.11 -8.83
C LEU A 96 -24.87 2.63 -8.69
N PRO A 97 -26.08 3.13 -8.38
CA PRO A 97 -26.30 4.57 -8.24
C PRO A 97 -25.49 5.18 -7.09
N ASN A 98 -25.32 4.44 -5.99
CA ASN A 98 -24.52 4.89 -4.85
C ASN A 98 -23.04 4.98 -5.24
N ILE A 99 -22.53 3.96 -5.94
CA ILE A 99 -21.15 3.93 -6.45
C ILE A 99 -20.91 5.10 -7.40
N ILE A 100 -21.84 5.40 -8.31
CA ILE A 100 -21.73 6.55 -9.23
C ILE A 100 -21.66 7.87 -8.46
N GLN A 101 -22.50 8.05 -7.43
CA GLN A 101 -22.46 9.24 -6.59
C GLN A 101 -21.15 9.37 -5.81
N GLU A 102 -20.60 8.26 -5.33
CA GLU A 102 -19.30 8.23 -4.65
C GLU A 102 -18.16 8.61 -5.60
N ILE A 103 -18.13 8.04 -6.80
CA ILE A 103 -17.15 8.40 -7.84
C ILE A 103 -17.22 9.89 -8.16
N ALA A 104 -18.42 10.43 -8.36
CA ALA A 104 -18.61 11.85 -8.65
C ALA A 104 -18.04 12.75 -7.54
N LYS A 105 -18.30 12.41 -6.27
CA LYS A 105 -17.73 13.14 -5.12
C LYS A 105 -16.21 13.04 -5.08
N GLU A 106 -15.65 11.86 -5.35
CA GLU A 106 -14.20 11.66 -5.37
C GLU A 106 -13.52 12.47 -6.49
N ASP A 107 -14.12 12.52 -7.67
CA ASP A 107 -13.63 13.29 -8.81
C ASP A 107 -13.68 14.81 -8.56
N GLU A 108 -14.74 15.30 -7.91
CA GLU A 108 -14.80 16.67 -7.42
C GLU A 108 -13.66 16.98 -6.42
N GLU A 109 -13.37 16.08 -5.49
CA GLU A 109 -12.27 16.27 -4.56
C GLU A 109 -10.90 16.24 -5.24
N LYS A 110 -10.69 15.30 -6.17
CA LYS A 110 -9.45 15.18 -6.96
C LYS A 110 -9.22 16.43 -7.78
N SER A 111 -10.25 16.94 -8.46
CA SER A 111 -10.17 18.18 -9.25
C SER A 111 -9.88 19.39 -8.36
N ARG A 112 -10.54 19.54 -7.20
CA ARG A 112 -10.22 20.59 -6.20
C ARG A 112 -8.76 20.51 -5.74
N LYS A 113 -8.25 19.31 -5.44
CA LYS A 113 -6.84 19.08 -5.05
C LYS A 113 -5.89 19.46 -6.18
N GLN A 114 -6.21 19.12 -7.43
CA GLN A 114 -5.41 19.49 -8.60
C GLN A 114 -5.37 21.00 -8.80
N ILE A 115 -6.52 21.68 -8.76
CA ILE A 115 -6.61 23.14 -8.89
C ILE A 115 -5.76 23.81 -7.81
N ARG A 116 -5.87 23.39 -6.55
CA ARG A 116 -5.03 23.91 -5.45
C ARG A 116 -3.53 23.74 -5.74
N ARG A 117 -3.10 22.58 -6.25
CA ARG A 117 -1.70 22.35 -6.62
C ARG A 117 -1.23 23.28 -7.73
N VAL A 118 -2.06 23.49 -8.76
CA VAL A 118 -1.76 24.38 -9.88
C VAL A 118 -1.66 25.83 -9.41
N VAL A 119 -2.60 26.31 -8.60
CA VAL A 119 -2.58 27.65 -8.02
C VAL A 119 -1.32 27.88 -7.20
N VAL A 120 -0.99 26.97 -6.27
CA VAL A 120 0.23 27.05 -5.46
C VAL A 120 1.49 27.04 -6.31
N LYS A 121 1.53 26.25 -7.39
CA LYS A 121 2.66 26.24 -8.33
C LYS A 121 2.80 27.59 -9.04
N ASN A 122 1.69 28.16 -9.51
CA ASN A 122 1.68 29.46 -10.19
C ASN A 122 2.09 30.60 -9.25
N GLU A 123 1.60 30.62 -8.01
CA GLU A 123 2.00 31.59 -6.98
C GLU A 123 3.50 31.50 -6.68
N LYS A 124 4.03 30.27 -6.54
CA LYS A 124 5.47 30.04 -6.34
C LYS A 124 6.30 30.57 -7.51
N LEU A 125 5.86 30.34 -8.75
CA LEU A 125 6.54 30.83 -9.96
C LEU A 125 6.51 32.36 -10.07
N LYS A 126 5.47 33.03 -9.57
CA LYS A 126 5.41 34.51 -9.50
C LYS A 126 6.41 35.06 -8.48
N ALA A 127 6.53 34.43 -7.32
CA ALA A 127 7.38 34.93 -6.23
C ALA A 127 8.87 34.58 -6.43
N ARG A 128 9.18 33.41 -6.99
CA ARG A 128 10.53 32.85 -7.04
C ARG A 128 10.79 32.16 -8.37
N PRO A 129 12.05 32.19 -8.85
CA PRO A 129 12.39 31.50 -10.08
C PRO A 129 12.22 29.98 -9.93
N PRO A 130 12.00 29.25 -11.04
CA PRO A 130 11.88 27.81 -11.03
C PRO A 130 13.17 27.18 -10.49
N ARG A 131 13.03 26.19 -9.61
CA ARG A 131 14.18 25.50 -9.04
C ARG A 131 14.80 24.58 -10.09
N LEU A 132 16.01 24.91 -10.50
CA LEU A 132 16.84 24.07 -11.36
C LEU A 132 17.89 23.36 -10.49
N GLY A 133 17.76 22.04 -10.33
CA GLY A 133 18.73 21.23 -9.58
C GLY A 133 18.56 21.22 -8.04
N LYS A 134 19.64 20.90 -7.34
CA LYS A 134 19.63 20.61 -5.90
C LYS A 134 19.42 21.85 -5.03
N HIS A 135 19.90 23.02 -5.40
CA HIS A 135 19.84 24.20 -4.53
C HIS A 135 18.73 25.17 -4.94
N LYS A 136 18.24 25.96 -3.97
CA LYS A 136 17.26 27.02 -4.23
C LYS A 136 18.02 28.27 -4.70
N PHE A 137 17.39 29.07 -5.56
CA PHE A 137 17.95 30.38 -5.90
C PHE A 137 17.95 31.27 -4.65
N GLU A 138 19.11 31.83 -4.35
CA GLU A 138 19.30 32.84 -3.31
C GLU A 138 19.76 34.13 -4.00
N PRO A 139 19.05 35.26 -3.76
CA PRO A 139 19.46 36.54 -4.31
C PRO A 139 20.84 36.93 -3.77
N ALA A 140 21.61 37.65 -4.58
CA ALA A 140 22.83 38.29 -4.10
C ALA A 140 22.48 39.24 -2.94
N SER A 141 23.35 39.32 -1.95
CA SER A 141 23.28 40.37 -0.93
C SER A 141 23.33 41.72 -1.64
N THR A 142 22.38 42.60 -1.33
CA THR A 142 22.38 43.99 -1.79
C THR A 142 23.69 44.66 -1.36
N GLN A 143 24.54 44.98 -2.34
CA GLN A 143 25.74 45.78 -2.11
C GLN A 143 25.29 47.23 -2.01
N VAL A 144 25.21 47.74 -0.79
CA VAL A 144 24.84 49.13 -0.49
C VAL A 144 25.99 49.74 0.28
N LEU A 145 26.34 50.98 -0.05
CA LEU A 145 27.27 51.76 0.77
C LEU A 145 26.55 52.19 2.05
N LEU A 146 27.28 52.20 3.16
CA LEU A 146 26.77 52.71 4.43
C LEU A 146 26.75 54.24 4.42
N SER A 147 25.93 54.86 5.28
CA SER A 147 25.81 56.32 5.36
C SER A 147 27.14 57.04 5.58
N GLU A 148 28.09 56.40 6.28
CA GLU A 148 29.44 56.90 6.52
C GLU A 148 30.32 56.86 5.27
N GLU A 149 30.06 55.91 4.36
CA GLU A 149 30.81 55.72 3.11
C GLU A 149 30.24 56.52 1.94
N ILE A 150 28.98 56.98 2.07
CA ILE A 150 28.32 57.84 1.09
C ILE A 150 28.90 59.24 1.20
N THR A 151 29.83 59.56 0.30
CA THR A 151 30.40 60.90 0.19
C THR A 151 29.59 61.74 -0.80
N GLY A 152 29.46 63.05 -0.57
CA GLY A 152 28.76 63.98 -1.48
C GLY A 152 29.47 64.24 -2.83
N SER A 153 30.49 63.46 -3.18
CA SER A 153 31.27 63.62 -4.41
C SER A 153 31.44 62.29 -5.14
N LEU A 154 31.01 62.24 -6.41
CA LEU A 154 31.15 61.05 -7.26
C LEU A 154 32.62 60.62 -7.46
N ARG A 155 33.59 61.54 -7.39
CA ARG A 155 35.02 61.23 -7.52
C ARG A 155 35.56 60.41 -6.34
N LYS A 156 34.87 60.46 -5.18
CA LYS A 156 35.24 59.75 -3.95
C LYS A 156 34.41 58.49 -3.72
N LEU A 157 33.44 58.21 -4.59
CA LEU A 157 32.57 57.05 -4.47
C LEU A 157 33.36 55.77 -4.77
N LYS A 158 33.39 54.84 -3.82
CA LYS A 158 33.96 53.51 -4.07
C LYS A 158 33.05 52.77 -5.04
N GLY A 159 33.60 52.24 -6.13
CA GLY A 159 32.84 51.44 -7.08
C GLY A 159 32.37 50.14 -6.43
N CYS A 160 31.08 50.04 -6.11
CA CYS A 160 30.45 48.77 -5.75
C CYS A 160 30.02 48.05 -7.03
N CYS A 161 30.81 47.10 -7.53
CA CYS A 161 30.28 46.13 -8.49
C CYS A 161 31.18 44.92 -8.69
N THR A 162 30.78 43.77 -8.15
CA THR A 162 31.11 42.49 -8.78
C THR A 162 30.11 42.22 -9.89
N LEU A 163 30.19 42.96 -11.02
CA LEU A 163 29.25 42.83 -12.16
C LEU A 163 29.08 41.38 -12.61
N ALA A 164 30.18 40.62 -12.64
CA ALA A 164 30.17 39.20 -12.97
C ALA A 164 29.23 38.39 -12.05
N THR A 165 29.22 38.68 -10.74
CA THR A 165 28.35 37.99 -9.78
C THR A 165 26.87 38.36 -9.97
N ASP A 166 26.57 39.61 -10.30
CA ASP A 166 25.20 40.04 -10.58
C ASP A 166 24.67 39.40 -11.87
N ARG A 167 25.49 39.39 -12.93
CA ARG A 167 25.17 38.69 -14.19
C ARG A 167 24.98 37.20 -13.97
N PHE A 168 25.84 36.55 -13.17
CA PHE A 168 25.71 35.14 -12.82
C PHE A 168 24.40 34.86 -12.06
N LYS A 169 24.06 35.68 -11.06
CA LYS A 169 22.79 35.57 -10.33
C LYS A 169 21.57 35.86 -11.20
N SER A 170 21.68 36.75 -12.17
CA SER A 170 20.64 36.99 -13.18
C SER A 170 20.41 35.77 -14.08
N LEU A 171 21.48 35.04 -14.46
CA LEU A 171 21.36 33.79 -15.21
C LEU A 171 20.70 32.68 -14.37
N GLU A 172 21.06 32.56 -13.08
CA GLU A 172 20.40 31.64 -12.15
C GLU A 172 18.91 31.98 -11.96
N LYS A 173 18.57 33.27 -11.79
CA LYS A 173 17.18 33.75 -11.65
C LYS A 173 16.36 33.45 -12.90
N ARG A 174 16.97 33.48 -14.09
CA ARG A 174 16.31 33.10 -15.35
C ARG A 174 16.21 31.59 -15.54
N GLY A 175 16.84 30.78 -14.69
CA GLY A 175 16.87 29.33 -14.83
C GLY A 175 17.74 28.84 -15.98
N LEU A 176 18.68 29.67 -16.47
CA LEU A 176 19.66 29.26 -17.49
C LEU A 176 20.83 28.48 -16.88
N ILE A 177 21.15 28.78 -15.63
CA ILE A 177 22.18 28.11 -14.83
C ILE A 177 21.55 27.60 -13.55
N ALA A 178 21.92 26.38 -13.12
CA ALA A 178 21.46 25.83 -11.86
C ALA A 178 22.13 26.54 -10.66
N PRO A 179 21.39 26.94 -9.62
CA PRO A 179 22.00 27.48 -8.41
C PRO A 179 22.98 26.49 -7.79
N MET A 180 24.19 26.95 -7.51
CA MET A 180 25.23 26.17 -6.85
C MET A 180 25.40 26.62 -5.40
N ALA A 181 25.64 25.66 -4.49
CA ALA A 181 26.09 26.02 -3.16
C ALA A 181 27.46 26.70 -3.24
N LYS A 182 27.64 27.79 -2.47
CA LYS A 182 28.96 28.40 -2.31
C LYS A 182 29.88 27.36 -1.68
N SER A 183 30.87 26.89 -2.45
CA SER A 183 31.92 26.04 -1.90
C SER A 183 32.70 26.87 -0.88
N ARG A 184 32.52 26.56 0.41
CA ARG A 184 33.42 27.07 1.44
C ARG A 184 34.70 26.26 1.28
N ARG A 185 35.72 26.84 0.63
CA ARG A 185 37.08 26.31 0.79
C ARG A 185 37.39 26.39 2.28
N LYS A 186 37.67 25.23 2.89
CA LYS A 186 38.20 25.13 4.24
C LYS A 186 39.62 25.69 4.27
#